data_AF-A0A7X5TJ93-F1
#
_entry.id   AF-A0A7X5TJ93-F1
#
_cell.length_a   1.000
_cell.length_b   1.000
_cell.length_c   1.000
_cell.angle_alpha   90.00
_cell.angle_beta   90.00
_cell.angle_gamma   90.00
#
_symmetry.space_group_name_H-M   'P 1'
#
loop_
_entity.id
_entity.type
_entity.pdbx_description
1 polymer ?
#
loop_
_entity_poly.entity_id
_entity_poly.type
_entity_poly.pdbx_seq_one_letter_code
_entity_poly.pdbx_strand_id
1 'polypeptide(L)'
;MIKIKKILLILSSLVSLSAFANDDYVVNVDNLKIFLNKNNFSTVIFENSISGELNTCNIENWRKDDTDNGDGIIRGTTDKRAIIFYSSSRYLLINELIQCKNGQVKLYDSPHPDISMLQDINFEKHLYLSLGLVDKDSWAATIANFGSDENLIIGPGFFDKSSNSLEEGFAIFDEGYGKISPDGKYVSPNGLYCEGNYTSSTPGVWNIEKRKRVTFPYEWGDLGRITNLDEIAEKCNKLFYGEATLEELGGKLNDAVYIQSKGLKDKNVVVENINNSKIIIPLKKGIYNACANTQINSIDGHGYLAIFQKLPSKPRGSKGRCSGNAETWLYIYELSNKKAKEINKILVGSCNKGFSMKSLSNNMNDYSSFSWNKSGFVINWHSKKDKQGKEVNHTNYVIKKGVLMKEDVIEANGEK
;
A
#
# COMPACT_ATOMS: atom_id res chain seq x y z
N MET A 1 -24.02 67.94 -19.36
CA MET A 1 -22.87 67.76 -18.44
C MET A 1 -23.36 67.10 -17.16
N ILE A 2 -23.22 65.78 -17.04
CA ILE A 2 -23.63 65.01 -15.86
C ILE A 2 -22.36 64.43 -15.23
N LYS A 3 -22.11 64.80 -13.96
CA LYS A 3 -20.99 64.32 -13.15
C LYS A 3 -21.28 62.89 -12.66
N ILE A 4 -20.49 61.94 -13.12
CA ILE A 4 -20.48 60.56 -12.61
C ILE A 4 -19.69 60.54 -11.30
N LYS A 5 -20.39 60.28 -10.17
CA LYS A 5 -19.76 59.97 -8.89
C LYS A 5 -19.27 58.52 -8.92
N LYS A 6 -17.99 58.33 -8.61
CA LYS A 6 -17.36 57.01 -8.39
C LYS A 6 -18.09 56.27 -7.25
N ILE A 7 -18.79 55.19 -7.60
CA ILE A 7 -19.19 54.16 -6.63
C ILE A 7 -18.02 53.17 -6.57
N LEU A 8 -17.38 53.12 -5.41
CA LEU A 8 -16.35 52.16 -5.08
C LEU A 8 -17.04 50.81 -4.85
N LEU A 9 -17.05 49.94 -5.86
CA LEU A 9 -17.42 48.52 -5.70
C LEU A 9 -16.28 47.84 -4.92
N ILE A 10 -16.46 47.72 -3.61
CA ILE A 10 -15.70 46.75 -2.81
C ILE A 10 -16.31 45.39 -3.15
N LEU A 11 -15.68 44.67 -4.09
CA LEU A 11 -15.86 43.22 -4.18
C LEU A 11 -15.36 42.66 -2.84
N SER A 12 -16.28 42.41 -1.91
CA SER A 12 -16.02 41.44 -0.86
C SER A 12 -15.94 40.08 -1.54
N SER A 13 -14.72 39.62 -1.75
CA SER A 13 -14.43 38.21 -1.93
C SER A 13 -14.95 37.50 -0.68
N LEU A 14 -16.19 37.01 -0.75
CA LEU A 14 -16.58 35.80 -0.04
C LEU A 14 -15.65 34.71 -0.56
N VAL A 15 -14.46 34.65 0.04
CA VAL A 15 -13.75 33.39 0.19
C VAL A 15 -14.73 32.56 1.01
N SER A 16 -15.54 31.75 0.32
CA SER A 16 -16.11 30.56 0.91
C SER A 16 -14.94 29.77 1.44
N LEU A 17 -14.60 30.01 2.71
CA LEU A 17 -14.00 29.00 3.55
C LEU A 17 -14.96 27.83 3.46
N SER A 18 -14.69 26.90 2.53
CA SER A 18 -15.08 25.53 2.70
C SER A 18 -14.49 25.14 4.04
N ALA A 19 -15.28 25.26 5.10
CA ALA A 19 -15.02 24.50 6.31
C ALA A 19 -14.96 23.06 5.81
N PHE A 20 -13.75 22.51 5.76
CA PHE A 20 -13.57 21.07 5.78
C PHE A 20 -14.18 20.64 7.11
N ALA A 21 -15.49 20.43 7.13
CA ALA A 21 -16.10 19.64 8.17
C ALA A 21 -15.38 18.30 8.07
N ASN A 22 -14.65 17.93 9.12
CA ASN A 22 -13.91 16.69 9.13
C ASN A 22 -14.94 15.56 9.09
N ASP A 23 -15.15 14.99 7.90
CA ASP A 23 -16.17 13.95 7.63
C ASP A 23 -15.91 12.68 8.45
N ASP A 24 -14.70 12.51 9.01
CA ASP A 24 -14.29 11.35 9.81
C ASP A 24 -15.13 11.13 11.09
N TYR A 25 -15.89 12.16 11.53
CA TYR A 25 -16.78 12.06 12.68
C TYR A 25 -18.24 11.77 12.30
N VAL A 26 -18.55 11.74 11.00
CA VAL A 26 -19.92 11.65 10.50
C VAL A 26 -20.06 10.48 9.54
N VAL A 27 -20.86 9.50 9.93
CA VAL A 27 -21.26 8.40 9.05
C VAL A 27 -22.55 8.79 8.33
N ASN A 28 -22.50 8.78 6.99
CA ASN A 28 -23.67 9.00 6.16
C ASN A 28 -24.27 7.66 5.73
N VAL A 29 -25.52 7.39 6.12
CA VAL A 29 -26.28 6.22 5.68
C VAL A 29 -27.59 6.68 5.06
N ASP A 30 -27.67 6.57 3.74
CA ASP A 30 -28.77 7.05 2.92
C ASP A 30 -29.10 8.53 3.22
N ASN A 31 -30.24 8.83 3.85
CA ASN A 31 -30.62 10.21 4.22
C ASN A 31 -30.28 10.59 5.67
N LEU A 32 -29.47 9.78 6.37
CA LEU A 32 -29.12 9.98 7.77
C LEU A 32 -27.64 10.34 7.91
N LYS A 33 -27.36 11.40 8.65
CA LYS A 33 -26.03 11.71 9.19
C LYS A 33 -25.98 11.20 10.61
N ILE A 34 -24.94 10.46 10.97
CA ILE A 34 -24.79 9.85 12.30
C ILE A 34 -23.42 10.22 12.86
N PHE A 35 -23.37 10.73 14.09
CA PHE A 35 -22.14 11.17 14.74
C PHE A 35 -22.26 11.10 16.27
N LEU A 36 -21.13 10.99 16.97
CA LEU A 36 -21.11 11.04 18.43
C LEU A 36 -21.17 12.48 18.94
N ASN A 37 -21.82 12.68 20.09
CA ASN A 37 -21.81 13.98 20.77
C ASN A 37 -20.39 14.25 21.32
N LYS A 38 -19.73 15.29 20.82
CA LYS A 38 -18.34 15.65 21.21
C LYS A 38 -18.17 16.00 22.68
N ASN A 39 -19.23 16.40 23.37
CA ASN A 39 -19.19 16.69 24.81
C ASN A 39 -19.51 15.44 25.66
N ASN A 40 -20.07 14.40 25.05
CA ASN A 40 -20.43 13.16 25.70
C ASN A 40 -20.49 12.00 24.70
N PHE A 41 -19.38 11.28 24.51
CA PHE A 41 -19.30 10.19 23.54
C PHE A 41 -20.20 8.99 23.84
N SER A 42 -20.84 8.93 25.03
CA SER A 42 -21.88 7.95 25.33
C SER A 42 -23.22 8.27 24.64
N THR A 43 -23.31 9.34 23.86
CA THR A 43 -24.53 9.76 23.16
C THR A 43 -24.26 9.83 21.67
N VAL A 44 -25.09 9.14 20.89
CA VAL A 44 -25.10 9.22 19.42
C VAL A 44 -26.23 10.16 18.97
N ILE A 45 -25.91 10.98 17.98
CA ILE A 45 -26.81 11.93 17.34
C ILE A 45 -27.02 11.46 15.91
N PHE A 46 -28.26 11.49 15.44
CA PHE A 46 -28.53 11.32 14.03
C PHE A 46 -29.52 12.36 13.50
N GLU A 47 -29.18 12.88 12.33
CA GLU A 47 -29.89 13.95 11.66
C GLU A 47 -30.45 13.43 10.34
N ASN A 48 -31.75 13.62 10.12
CA ASN A 48 -32.33 13.42 8.81
C ASN A 48 -31.91 14.58 7.89
N SER A 49 -31.14 14.26 6.86
CA SER A 49 -30.56 15.26 5.94
C SER A 49 -31.61 15.97 5.07
N ILE A 50 -32.83 15.44 4.98
CA ILE A 50 -33.93 16.04 4.22
C ILE A 50 -34.79 16.94 5.12
N SER A 51 -35.23 16.43 6.27
CA SER A 51 -36.12 17.17 7.17
C SER A 51 -35.39 18.07 8.17
N GLY A 52 -34.09 17.84 8.39
CA GLY A 52 -33.31 18.47 9.46
C GLY A 52 -33.69 17.98 10.86
N GLU A 53 -34.52 16.94 10.98
CA GLU A 53 -34.93 16.40 12.27
C GLU A 53 -33.75 15.72 12.98
N LEU A 54 -33.47 16.17 14.20
CA LEU A 54 -32.41 15.67 15.06
C LEU A 54 -32.99 14.77 16.14
N ASN A 55 -32.41 13.58 16.27
CA ASN A 55 -32.72 12.64 17.33
C ASN A 55 -31.43 12.23 18.04
N THR A 56 -31.56 11.85 19.31
CA THR A 56 -30.42 11.45 20.14
C THR A 56 -30.71 10.15 20.88
N CYS A 57 -29.67 9.34 21.09
CA CYS A 57 -29.76 8.08 21.79
C CYS A 57 -28.55 7.89 22.70
N ASN A 58 -28.80 7.39 23.90
CA ASN A 58 -27.73 7.01 24.81
C ASN A 58 -27.25 5.60 24.48
N ILE A 59 -25.94 5.40 24.49
CA ILE A 59 -25.33 4.10 24.27
C ILE A 59 -25.31 3.37 25.60
N GLU A 60 -26.12 2.32 25.73
CA GLU A 60 -26.07 1.40 26.86
C GLU A 60 -24.69 0.72 26.88
N ASN A 61 -24.17 0.42 28.07
CA ASN A 61 -22.93 -0.34 28.30
C ASN A 61 -21.65 0.22 27.63
N TRP A 62 -21.68 1.50 27.22
CA TRP A 62 -20.52 2.25 26.75
C TRP A 62 -19.43 2.34 27.84
N ARG A 63 -18.17 2.25 27.43
CA ARG A 63 -17.00 2.45 28.26
C ARG A 63 -16.11 3.50 27.63
N LYS A 64 -15.37 4.22 28.46
CA LYS A 64 -14.46 5.27 28.01
C LYS A 64 -13.44 4.78 26.97
N ASP A 65 -12.92 3.57 27.16
CA ASP A 65 -11.97 2.91 26.26
C ASP A 65 -12.53 2.66 24.85
N ASP A 66 -13.86 2.63 24.68
CA ASP A 66 -14.50 2.47 23.36
C ASP A 66 -14.25 3.67 22.44
N THR A 67 -13.89 4.83 23.00
CA THR A 67 -13.73 6.09 22.25
C THR A 67 -12.42 6.82 22.51
N ASP A 68 -11.75 6.59 23.64
CA ASP A 68 -10.54 7.33 24.03
C ASP A 68 -9.38 7.16 23.02
N ASN A 69 -9.17 5.95 22.49
CA ASN A 69 -8.08 5.69 21.56
C ASN A 69 -8.36 6.18 20.13
N GLY A 70 -9.63 6.43 19.81
CA GLY A 70 -10.08 6.87 18.50
C GLY A 70 -10.66 8.28 18.49
N ASP A 71 -10.59 9.01 19.60
CA ASP A 71 -11.16 10.36 19.79
C ASP A 71 -12.64 10.48 19.34
N GLY A 72 -13.43 9.41 19.50
CA GLY A 72 -14.84 9.38 19.08
C GLY A 72 -15.08 9.29 17.57
N ILE A 73 -14.07 8.91 16.79
CA ILE A 73 -14.19 8.60 15.36
C ILE A 73 -15.03 7.32 15.20
N ILE A 74 -15.97 7.37 14.25
CA ILE A 74 -16.88 6.26 13.94
C ILE A 74 -16.91 5.99 12.44
N ARG A 75 -17.18 4.74 12.06
CA ARG A 75 -17.16 4.30 10.66
C ARG A 75 -18.38 3.44 10.36
N GLY A 76 -19.03 3.66 9.21
CA GLY A 76 -20.11 2.79 8.75
C GLY A 76 -19.56 1.51 8.14
N THR A 77 -20.20 0.37 8.39
CA THR A 77 -19.90 -0.86 7.64
C THR A 77 -20.26 -0.67 6.16
N THR A 78 -19.53 -1.36 5.28
CA THR A 78 -19.74 -1.24 3.84
C THR A 78 -21.13 -1.73 3.41
N ASP A 79 -21.71 -2.68 4.16
CA ASP A 79 -23.09 -3.15 3.97
C ASP A 79 -24.16 -2.25 4.60
N LYS A 80 -23.75 -1.12 5.20
CA LYS A 80 -24.60 -0.09 5.84
C LYS A 80 -25.46 -0.58 7.00
N ARG A 81 -25.07 -1.65 7.69
CA ARG A 81 -25.85 -2.22 8.80
C ARG A 81 -25.37 -1.82 10.18
N ALA A 82 -24.11 -1.43 10.33
CA ALA A 82 -23.55 -1.06 11.61
C ALA A 82 -22.62 0.15 11.54
N ILE A 83 -22.35 0.71 12.73
CA ILE A 83 -21.36 1.75 12.97
C ILE A 83 -20.32 1.20 13.92
N ILE A 84 -19.06 1.16 13.48
CA ILE A 84 -17.91 0.68 14.24
C ILE A 84 -17.20 1.87 14.89
N PHE A 85 -16.76 1.68 16.12
CA PHE A 85 -15.96 2.66 16.85
C PHE A 85 -14.49 2.47 16.48
N TYR A 86 -13.83 3.53 16.01
CA TYR A 86 -12.43 3.42 15.61
C TYR A 86 -11.54 3.03 16.80
N SER A 87 -10.53 2.19 16.55
CA SER A 87 -9.65 1.62 17.59
C SER A 87 -10.36 0.73 18.62
N SER A 88 -11.61 0.33 18.36
CA SER A 88 -12.40 -0.58 19.18
C SER A 88 -12.75 -1.85 18.40
N SER A 89 -13.30 -2.84 19.12
CA SER A 89 -13.87 -4.06 18.58
C SER A 89 -15.41 -4.06 18.60
N ARG A 90 -16.02 -2.92 18.94
CA ARG A 90 -17.46 -2.83 19.21
C ARG A 90 -18.19 -1.97 18.18
N TYR A 91 -19.49 -2.23 18.03
CA TYR A 91 -20.32 -1.56 17.03
C TYR A 91 -21.77 -1.34 17.49
N LEU A 92 -22.44 -0.37 16.86
CA LEU A 92 -23.87 -0.11 16.98
C LEU A 92 -24.60 -0.62 15.74
N LEU A 93 -25.82 -1.13 15.91
CA LEU A 93 -26.68 -1.51 14.79
C LEU A 93 -27.51 -0.32 14.32
N ILE A 94 -27.53 -0.08 13.01
CA ILE A 94 -28.21 1.09 12.42
C ILE A 94 -29.73 0.99 12.53
N ASN A 95 -30.31 -0.20 12.42
CA ASN A 95 -31.75 -0.40 12.58
C ASN A 95 -32.23 -0.06 14.01
N GLU A 96 -31.44 -0.35 15.03
CA GLU A 96 -31.74 0.03 16.42
C GLU A 96 -31.63 1.55 16.62
N LEU A 97 -30.62 2.17 16.01
CA LEU A 97 -30.45 3.63 16.01
C LEU A 97 -31.67 4.33 15.41
N ILE A 98 -32.14 3.87 14.24
CA ILE A 98 -33.30 4.45 13.55
C ILE A 98 -34.59 4.33 14.39
N GLN A 99 -34.73 3.26 15.17
CA GLN A 99 -35.90 3.04 16.03
C GLN A 99 -35.81 3.78 17.37
N CYS A 100 -34.62 4.19 17.77
CA CYS A 100 -34.40 4.84 19.04
C CYS A 100 -34.86 6.31 19.01
N LYS A 101 -35.92 6.63 19.76
CA LYS A 101 -36.42 8.00 19.94
C LYS A 101 -36.17 8.44 21.37
N ASN A 102 -35.05 9.13 21.61
CA ASN A 102 -34.63 9.61 22.94
C ASN A 102 -34.52 8.48 23.99
N GLY A 103 -34.05 7.31 23.56
CA GLY A 103 -33.93 6.10 24.34
C GLY A 103 -32.49 5.63 24.52
N GLN A 104 -32.33 4.31 24.56
CA GLN A 104 -31.04 3.63 24.66
C GLN A 104 -30.83 2.70 23.47
N VAL A 105 -29.58 2.58 23.04
CA VAL A 105 -29.13 1.61 22.03
C VAL A 105 -27.98 0.79 22.59
N LYS A 106 -27.89 -0.47 22.21
CA LYS A 106 -26.88 -1.37 22.75
C LYS A 106 -25.60 -1.31 21.93
N LEU A 107 -24.45 -1.25 22.60
CA LEU A 107 -23.16 -1.47 21.97
C LEU A 107 -22.83 -2.97 21.98
N TYR A 108 -22.59 -3.51 20.78
CA TYR A 108 -22.35 -4.93 20.53
C TYR A 108 -20.86 -5.23 20.43
N ASP A 109 -20.47 -6.42 20.92
CA ASP A 109 -19.12 -6.93 20.76
C ASP A 109 -18.92 -7.54 19.37
N SER A 110 -17.67 -7.56 18.93
CA SER A 110 -17.26 -8.11 17.63
C SER A 110 -17.74 -9.55 17.41
N PRO A 111 -17.94 -10.00 16.15
CA PRO A 111 -18.31 -11.38 15.84
C PRO A 111 -17.30 -12.48 16.24
N HIS A 112 -16.12 -12.10 16.75
CA HIS A 112 -15.13 -13.02 17.33
C HIS A 112 -14.49 -12.39 18.60
N PRO A 113 -14.25 -13.16 19.67
CA PRO A 113 -13.49 -12.68 20.83
C PRO A 113 -12.06 -12.28 20.43
N ASP A 114 -11.38 -11.43 21.20
CA ASP A 114 -9.95 -11.09 20.99
C ASP A 114 -9.60 -10.28 19.73
N ILE A 115 -10.58 -9.68 19.05
CA ILE A 115 -10.31 -8.70 17.99
C ILE A 115 -9.77 -7.41 18.63
N SER A 116 -8.57 -7.00 18.20
CA SER A 116 -7.95 -5.76 18.69
C SER A 116 -8.58 -4.52 18.08
N MET A 117 -8.70 -4.46 16.75
CA MET A 117 -9.32 -3.35 16.06
C MET A 117 -10.22 -3.86 14.93
N LEU A 118 -11.52 -3.72 15.09
CA LEU A 118 -12.50 -4.05 14.06
C LEU A 118 -12.46 -2.98 12.96
N GLN A 119 -12.55 -3.40 11.70
CA GLN A 119 -12.51 -2.49 10.55
C GLN A 119 -13.82 -2.49 9.78
N ASP A 120 -14.36 -3.68 9.51
CA ASP A 120 -15.62 -3.82 8.78
C ASP A 120 -16.33 -5.13 9.13
N ILE A 121 -17.64 -5.16 8.93
CA ILE A 121 -18.48 -6.34 9.06
C ILE A 121 -19.39 -6.39 7.84
N ASN A 122 -19.44 -7.54 7.17
CA ASN A 122 -20.48 -7.86 6.21
C ASN A 122 -21.41 -8.90 6.83
N PHE A 123 -22.56 -8.45 7.33
CA PHE A 123 -23.50 -9.30 8.06
C PHE A 123 -24.20 -10.30 7.15
N GLU A 124 -24.44 -9.96 5.88
CA GLU A 124 -25.08 -10.87 4.93
C GLU A 124 -24.16 -12.05 4.57
N LYS A 125 -22.87 -11.78 4.43
CA LYS A 125 -21.87 -12.80 4.09
C LYS A 125 -21.23 -13.45 5.32
N HIS A 126 -21.61 -13.02 6.52
CA HIS A 126 -21.04 -13.48 7.79
C HIS A 126 -19.51 -13.33 7.88
N LEU A 127 -18.99 -12.22 7.34
CA LEU A 127 -17.56 -11.91 7.30
C LEU A 127 -17.23 -10.72 8.19
N TYR A 128 -16.07 -10.77 8.85
CA TYR A 128 -15.49 -9.61 9.54
C TYR A 128 -14.05 -9.37 9.10
N LEU A 129 -13.64 -8.11 9.17
CA LEU A 129 -12.28 -7.66 8.93
C LEU A 129 -11.76 -6.97 10.17
N SER A 130 -10.58 -7.37 10.65
CA SER A 130 -9.92 -6.73 11.78
C SER A 130 -8.43 -6.55 11.54
N LEU A 131 -7.82 -5.57 12.23
CA LEU A 131 -6.37 -5.41 12.28
C LEU A 131 -5.84 -5.79 13.67
N GLY A 132 -4.69 -6.47 13.67
CA GLY A 132 -3.88 -6.78 14.84
C GLY A 132 -2.49 -6.14 14.72
N LEU A 133 -1.95 -5.69 15.84
CA LEU A 133 -0.61 -5.10 15.89
C LEU A 133 0.44 -6.21 15.83
N VAL A 134 1.36 -6.13 14.86
CA VAL A 134 2.48 -7.07 14.68
C VAL A 134 3.76 -6.54 15.31
N ASP A 135 4.08 -5.28 15.07
CA ASP A 135 5.23 -4.55 15.64
C ASP A 135 4.86 -3.05 15.76
N LYS A 136 5.74 -2.24 16.33
CA LYS A 136 5.56 -0.79 16.43
C LYS A 136 5.24 -0.21 15.04
N ASP A 137 4.03 0.34 14.91
CA ASP A 137 3.50 0.94 13.68
C ASP A 137 3.33 -0.04 12.50
N SER A 138 3.23 -1.36 12.76
CA SER A 138 3.04 -2.41 11.76
C SER A 138 1.85 -3.32 12.11
N TRP A 139 0.95 -3.50 11.16
CA TRP A 139 -0.35 -4.16 11.37
C TRP A 139 -0.58 -5.29 10.38
N ALA A 140 -1.29 -6.33 10.81
CA ALA A 140 -1.76 -7.41 9.95
C ALA A 140 -3.27 -7.55 10.03
N ALA A 141 -3.87 -7.97 8.92
CA ALA A 141 -5.30 -8.10 8.78
C ALA A 141 -5.79 -9.54 8.92
N THR A 142 -6.95 -9.69 9.53
CA THR A 142 -7.70 -10.95 9.56
C THR A 142 -9.03 -10.72 8.86
N ILE A 143 -9.28 -11.47 7.79
CA ILE A 143 -10.59 -11.57 7.13
C ILE A 143 -11.11 -12.99 7.38
N ALA A 144 -12.17 -13.12 8.17
CA ALA A 144 -12.65 -14.41 8.63
C ALA A 144 -14.18 -14.46 8.73
N ASN A 145 -14.70 -15.67 8.87
CA ASN A 145 -16.12 -15.90 9.16
C ASN A 145 -16.43 -15.63 10.63
N PHE A 146 -17.66 -15.27 10.96
CA PHE A 146 -18.09 -15.10 12.34
C PHE A 146 -17.78 -16.34 13.21
N GLY A 147 -17.25 -16.12 14.41
CA GLY A 147 -16.89 -17.19 15.34
C GLY A 147 -15.64 -18.02 14.95
N SER A 148 -14.92 -17.63 13.88
CA SER A 148 -13.61 -18.20 13.53
C SER A 148 -12.55 -17.10 13.42
N ASP A 149 -11.32 -17.41 13.80
CA ASP A 149 -10.14 -16.58 13.57
C ASP A 149 -9.19 -17.19 12.52
N GLU A 150 -9.68 -18.18 11.77
CA GLU A 150 -9.00 -18.70 10.59
C GLU A 150 -9.08 -17.70 9.45
N ASN A 151 -7.92 -17.16 9.08
CA ASN A 151 -7.84 -16.17 8.02
C ASN A 151 -8.15 -16.79 6.66
N LEU A 152 -9.11 -16.21 5.93
CA LEU A 152 -9.52 -16.68 4.59
C LEU A 152 -8.46 -16.39 3.53
N ILE A 153 -7.64 -15.37 3.76
CA ILE A 153 -6.49 -14.99 2.95
C ILE A 153 -5.24 -15.12 3.81
N ILE A 154 -4.26 -15.87 3.31
CA ILE A 154 -2.91 -15.91 3.85
C ILE A 154 -2.02 -15.21 2.83
N GLY A 155 -1.30 -14.20 3.27
CA GLY A 155 -0.48 -13.39 2.38
C GLY A 155 -0.02 -12.12 3.06
N PRO A 156 0.73 -11.28 2.36
CA PRO A 156 1.30 -10.10 3.00
C PRO A 156 0.25 -9.08 3.44
N GLY A 157 0.49 -8.51 4.61
CA GLY A 157 -0.51 -7.70 5.31
C GLY A 157 -1.68 -8.50 5.89
N PHE A 158 -1.67 -9.83 5.84
CA PHE A 158 -2.64 -10.69 6.51
C PHE A 158 -1.96 -11.57 7.55
N PHE A 159 -2.65 -11.80 8.66
CA PHE A 159 -2.16 -12.62 9.77
C PHE A 159 -2.06 -14.09 9.37
N ASP A 160 -0.95 -14.74 9.71
CA ASP A 160 -0.69 -16.16 9.48
C ASP A 160 -0.24 -16.84 10.79
N LYS A 161 -1.21 -17.47 11.46
CA LYS A 161 -1.01 -18.26 12.67
C LYS A 161 0.05 -19.36 12.55
N SER A 162 0.30 -19.86 11.33
CA SER A 162 1.22 -20.96 11.08
C SER A 162 2.67 -20.49 10.84
N SER A 163 2.88 -19.19 10.67
CA SER A 163 4.19 -18.59 10.44
C SER A 163 4.98 -18.45 11.74
N ASN A 164 6.19 -19.06 11.78
CA ASN A 164 7.19 -18.82 12.83
C ASN A 164 8.04 -17.55 12.56
N SER A 165 7.68 -16.74 11.56
CA SER A 165 8.38 -15.49 11.21
C SER A 165 7.52 -14.26 11.51
N LEU A 166 8.17 -13.16 11.90
CA LEU A 166 7.57 -11.84 11.96
C LEU A 166 6.87 -11.57 10.62
N GLU A 167 5.55 -11.41 10.69
CA GLU A 167 4.71 -11.09 9.55
C GLU A 167 5.12 -9.73 8.99
N GLU A 168 5.22 -9.60 7.67
CA GLU A 168 5.34 -8.26 7.08
C GLU A 168 3.97 -7.60 7.12
N GLY A 169 3.71 -6.94 8.25
CA GLY A 169 2.58 -6.05 8.42
C GLY A 169 2.74 -4.76 7.62
N PHE A 170 1.67 -3.99 7.53
CA PHE A 170 1.61 -2.72 6.82
C PHE A 170 1.45 -1.54 7.78
N ALA A 171 1.84 -0.36 7.33
CA ALA A 171 1.54 0.89 8.03
C ALA A 171 0.08 1.29 7.75
N ILE A 172 -0.64 1.70 8.77
CA ILE A 172 -1.97 2.27 8.61
C ILE A 172 -1.84 3.71 8.12
N PHE A 173 -2.51 4.02 7.01
CA PHE A 173 -2.65 5.40 6.51
C PHE A 173 -4.10 5.84 6.73
N ASP A 174 -4.31 7.14 6.94
CA ASP A 174 -5.63 7.76 7.10
C ASP A 174 -6.54 6.93 8.02
N GLU A 175 -6.04 6.57 9.21
CA GLU A 175 -6.81 5.85 10.25
C GLU A 175 -7.37 4.46 9.84
N GLY A 176 -6.87 3.81 8.79
CA GLY A 176 -7.15 2.39 8.54
C GLY A 176 -8.56 2.17 7.99
N TYR A 177 -8.73 2.41 6.70
CA TYR A 177 -9.99 2.18 5.99
C TYR A 177 -10.06 0.74 5.47
N GLY A 178 -9.97 -0.23 6.38
CA GLY A 178 -10.23 -1.62 6.04
C GLY A 178 -11.70 -1.81 5.64
N LYS A 179 -11.96 -2.47 4.51
CA LYS A 179 -13.33 -2.70 4.01
C LYS A 179 -13.51 -4.10 3.44
N ILE A 180 -14.74 -4.60 3.53
CA ILE A 180 -15.24 -5.77 2.82
C ILE A 180 -16.27 -5.28 1.80
N SER A 181 -16.12 -5.67 0.54
CA SER A 181 -17.10 -5.34 -0.51
C SER A 181 -18.53 -5.77 -0.13
N PRO A 182 -19.58 -5.05 -0.60
CA PRO A 182 -20.97 -5.41 -0.28
C PRO A 182 -21.35 -6.84 -0.66
N ASP A 183 -20.83 -7.34 -1.78
CA ASP A 183 -21.06 -8.72 -2.25
C ASP A 183 -20.18 -9.77 -1.52
N GLY A 184 -19.25 -9.32 -0.67
CA GLY A 184 -18.28 -10.14 0.07
C GLY A 184 -17.26 -10.86 -0.82
N LYS A 185 -17.09 -10.45 -2.07
CA LYS A 185 -16.14 -11.07 -3.00
C LYS A 185 -14.72 -10.53 -2.83
N TYR A 186 -14.62 -9.29 -2.40
CA TYR A 186 -13.38 -8.54 -2.24
C TYR A 186 -13.18 -8.00 -0.82
N VAL A 187 -11.92 -7.87 -0.41
CA VAL A 187 -11.49 -7.23 0.84
C VAL A 187 -10.33 -6.30 0.56
N SER A 188 -10.26 -5.19 1.29
CA SER A 188 -9.12 -4.28 1.27
C SER A 188 -8.75 -3.92 2.69
N PRO A 189 -7.60 -4.38 3.22
CA PRO A 189 -7.28 -4.15 4.63
C PRO A 189 -6.92 -2.71 4.98
N ASN A 190 -6.48 -1.92 4.00
CA ASN A 190 -6.02 -0.55 4.22
C ASN A 190 -6.10 0.23 2.91
N GLY A 191 -7.20 0.94 2.69
CA GLY A 191 -7.45 1.74 1.48
C GLY A 191 -7.65 0.89 0.22
N LEU A 192 -8.29 1.45 -0.81
CA LEU A 192 -8.60 0.75 -2.07
C LEU A 192 -7.46 0.94 -3.08
N TYR A 193 -6.43 0.09 -2.98
CA TYR A 193 -5.26 0.12 -3.85
C TYR A 193 -5.24 -1.08 -4.81
N CYS A 194 -5.26 -0.80 -6.11
CA CYS A 194 -5.23 -1.80 -7.18
C CYS A 194 -4.09 -1.56 -8.19
N GLU A 195 -3.11 -0.73 -7.86
CA GLU A 195 -1.91 -0.58 -8.67
C GLU A 195 -1.09 -1.89 -8.67
N GLY A 196 -0.53 -2.22 -9.83
CA GLY A 196 0.21 -3.48 -10.04
C GLY A 196 1.55 -3.58 -9.27
N ASN A 197 1.96 -2.52 -8.58
CA ASN A 197 3.20 -2.51 -7.80
C ASN A 197 2.90 -2.85 -6.34
N TYR A 198 3.31 -4.06 -5.98
CA TYR A 198 3.22 -4.59 -4.63
C TYR A 198 4.27 -3.93 -3.71
N THR A 199 3.86 -3.27 -2.63
CA THR A 199 4.76 -2.97 -1.51
C THR A 199 4.16 -3.58 -0.24
N SER A 200 5.00 -4.10 0.66
CA SER A 200 4.53 -4.64 1.95
C SER A 200 3.82 -3.59 2.82
N SER A 201 3.99 -2.30 2.49
CA SER A 201 3.26 -1.18 3.09
C SER A 201 1.82 -1.01 2.59
N THR A 202 1.40 -1.63 1.49
CA THR A 202 0.04 -1.50 0.94
C THR A 202 -0.54 -2.88 0.56
N PRO A 203 -1.40 -3.47 1.41
CA PRO A 203 -1.95 -4.80 1.17
C PRO A 203 -2.81 -4.82 -0.11
N GLY A 204 -3.53 -3.73 -0.39
CA GLY A 204 -4.36 -3.55 -1.58
C GLY A 204 -5.67 -4.35 -1.55
N VAL A 205 -6.35 -4.42 -2.69
CA VAL A 205 -7.62 -5.15 -2.85
C VAL A 205 -7.38 -6.61 -3.22
N TRP A 206 -8.10 -7.51 -2.56
CA TRP A 206 -8.01 -8.94 -2.73
C TRP A 206 -9.34 -9.56 -3.08
N ASN A 207 -9.33 -10.55 -3.96
CA ASN A 207 -10.43 -11.47 -4.12
C ASN A 207 -10.34 -12.56 -3.03
N ILE A 208 -11.36 -12.66 -2.18
CA ILE A 208 -11.37 -13.53 -1.00
C ILE A 208 -11.37 -15.01 -1.42
N GLU A 209 -12.29 -15.39 -2.31
CA GLU A 209 -12.46 -16.78 -2.74
C GLU A 209 -11.22 -17.31 -3.49
N LYS A 210 -10.67 -16.51 -4.40
CA LYS A 210 -9.50 -16.89 -5.21
C LYS A 210 -8.18 -16.68 -4.47
N ARG A 211 -8.19 -15.99 -3.32
CA ARG A 211 -7.00 -15.65 -2.51
C ARG A 211 -5.91 -14.93 -3.33
N LYS A 212 -6.34 -14.04 -4.21
CA LYS A 212 -5.46 -13.33 -5.16
C LYS A 212 -5.70 -11.84 -5.10
N ARG A 213 -4.62 -11.08 -5.25
CA ARG A 213 -4.68 -9.62 -5.31
C ARG A 213 -5.26 -9.18 -6.66
N VAL A 214 -6.08 -8.14 -6.61
CA VAL A 214 -6.58 -7.44 -7.79
C VAL A 214 -5.55 -6.41 -8.23
N THR A 215 -5.26 -6.37 -9.52
CA THR A 215 -4.41 -5.33 -10.10
C THR A 215 -4.94 -4.85 -11.44
N PHE A 216 -4.73 -3.56 -11.73
CA PHE A 216 -4.91 -2.99 -13.05
C PHE A 216 -3.56 -2.63 -13.70
N PRO A 217 -3.46 -2.66 -15.04
CA PRO A 217 -2.28 -2.18 -15.74
C PRO A 217 -1.99 -0.71 -15.42
N TYR A 218 -0.74 -0.41 -15.14
CA TYR A 218 -0.30 0.94 -14.85
C TYR A 218 0.70 1.42 -15.91
N GLU A 219 0.75 2.75 -16.07
CA GLU A 219 1.58 3.42 -17.06
C GLU A 219 2.63 4.27 -16.34
N TRP A 220 3.90 4.03 -16.66
CA TRP A 220 4.99 4.87 -16.15
C TRP A 220 5.14 6.09 -17.05
N GLY A 221 5.19 7.28 -16.42
CA GLY A 221 5.66 8.50 -17.05
C GLY A 221 7.17 8.70 -16.93
N ASP A 222 7.67 9.72 -17.62
CA ASP A 222 9.12 10.01 -17.79
C ASP A 222 9.88 10.28 -16.48
N LEU A 223 9.15 10.57 -15.39
CA LEU A 223 9.72 10.84 -14.06
C LEU A 223 9.56 9.67 -13.07
N GLY A 224 9.27 8.46 -13.56
CA GLY A 224 9.06 7.29 -12.68
C GLY A 224 7.83 7.44 -11.79
N ARG A 225 6.79 8.12 -12.29
CA ARG A 225 5.46 8.22 -11.65
C ARG A 225 4.45 7.43 -12.45
N ILE A 226 3.44 6.88 -11.78
CA ILE A 226 2.30 6.26 -12.44
C ILE A 226 1.41 7.38 -12.99
N THR A 227 1.20 7.43 -14.31
CA THR A 227 0.44 8.51 -14.97
C THR A 227 -1.06 8.26 -14.98
N ASN A 228 -1.49 7.01 -14.85
CA ASN A 228 -2.90 6.61 -14.89
C ASN A 228 -3.42 6.17 -13.50
N LEU A 229 -2.88 6.73 -12.42
CA LEU A 229 -3.25 6.33 -11.06
C LEU A 229 -4.73 6.59 -10.74
N ASP A 230 -5.26 7.74 -11.18
CA ASP A 230 -6.67 8.10 -10.96
C ASP A 230 -7.62 7.14 -11.69
N GLU A 231 -7.27 6.74 -12.92
CA GLU A 231 -8.02 5.73 -13.67
C GLU A 231 -8.01 4.37 -12.96
N ILE A 232 -6.86 3.97 -12.41
CA ILE A 232 -6.76 2.73 -11.63
C ILE A 232 -7.61 2.81 -10.37
N ALA A 233 -7.59 3.95 -9.66
CA ALA A 233 -8.38 4.16 -8.45
C ALA A 233 -9.89 4.09 -8.76
N GLU A 234 -10.34 4.70 -9.87
CA GLU A 234 -11.73 4.64 -10.32
C GLU A 234 -12.15 3.20 -10.63
N LYS A 235 -11.35 2.46 -11.40
CA LYS A 235 -11.62 1.04 -11.71
C LYS A 235 -11.64 0.18 -10.45
N CYS A 236 -10.73 0.43 -9.51
CA CYS A 236 -10.66 -0.27 -8.23
C CYS A 236 -11.94 -0.07 -7.41
N ASN A 237 -12.43 1.17 -7.32
CA ASN A 237 -13.69 1.49 -6.65
C ASN A 237 -14.89 0.81 -7.33
N LYS A 238 -15.02 0.95 -8.65
CA LYS A 238 -16.11 0.32 -9.43
C LYS A 238 -16.17 -1.18 -9.23
N LEU A 239 -15.01 -1.84 -9.22
CA LEU A 239 -14.94 -3.27 -8.93
C LEU A 239 -15.38 -3.59 -7.51
N PHE A 240 -14.82 -2.87 -6.53
CA PHE A 240 -15.01 -3.17 -5.11
C PHE A 240 -16.46 -3.01 -4.66
N TYR A 241 -17.17 -2.01 -5.18
CA TYR A 241 -18.59 -1.77 -4.86
C TYR A 241 -19.57 -2.46 -5.84
N GLY A 242 -19.07 -3.28 -6.76
CA GLY A 242 -19.90 -4.09 -7.65
C GLY A 242 -20.56 -3.33 -8.81
N GLU A 243 -20.03 -2.17 -9.19
CA GLU A 243 -20.50 -1.38 -10.33
C GLU A 243 -20.03 -1.98 -11.68
N ALA A 244 -18.92 -2.71 -11.69
CA ALA A 244 -18.39 -3.40 -12.86
C ALA A 244 -17.57 -4.63 -12.47
N THR A 245 -17.43 -5.58 -13.38
CA THR A 245 -16.63 -6.79 -13.19
C THR A 245 -15.15 -6.56 -13.49
N LEU A 246 -14.29 -7.46 -12.98
CA LEU A 246 -12.84 -7.39 -13.23
C LEU A 246 -12.51 -7.49 -14.72
N GLU A 247 -13.28 -8.28 -15.47
CA GLU A 247 -13.10 -8.49 -16.91
C GLU A 247 -13.44 -7.23 -17.71
N GLU A 248 -14.59 -6.61 -17.43
CA GLU A 248 -15.02 -5.35 -18.07
C GLU A 248 -14.01 -4.22 -17.85
N LEU A 249 -13.36 -4.20 -16.68
CA LEU A 249 -12.38 -3.17 -16.32
C LEU A 249 -10.95 -3.50 -16.79
N GLY A 250 -10.72 -4.67 -17.40
CA GLY A 250 -9.41 -5.10 -17.90
C GLY A 250 -8.39 -5.43 -16.79
N GLY A 251 -8.87 -5.79 -15.60
CA GLY A 251 -8.03 -6.13 -14.46
C GLY A 251 -7.57 -7.58 -14.45
N LYS A 252 -6.67 -7.92 -13.52
CA LYS A 252 -6.11 -9.27 -13.36
C LYS A 252 -6.06 -9.67 -11.90
N LEU A 253 -6.18 -10.98 -11.66
CA LEU A 253 -5.87 -11.61 -10.39
C LEU A 253 -4.43 -12.10 -10.41
N ASN A 254 -3.60 -11.53 -9.56
CA ASN A 254 -2.21 -11.94 -9.42
C ASN A 254 -2.03 -12.72 -8.13
N ASP A 255 -1.18 -13.74 -8.18
CA ASP A 255 -0.60 -14.26 -6.96
C ASP A 255 0.23 -13.14 -6.31
N ALA A 256 0.10 -12.90 -5.00
CA ALA A 256 1.07 -12.02 -4.36
C ALA A 256 2.43 -12.71 -4.35
N VAL A 257 3.44 -11.93 -4.70
CA VAL A 257 4.81 -12.37 -4.61
C VAL A 257 5.47 -11.59 -3.49
N TYR A 258 5.81 -12.33 -2.46
CA TYR A 258 6.55 -11.90 -1.30
C TYR A 258 8.05 -12.02 -1.58
N ILE A 259 8.80 -10.95 -1.35
CA ILE A 259 10.28 -10.97 -1.43
C ILE A 259 10.82 -10.57 -0.06
N GLN A 260 11.11 -11.56 0.77
CA GLN A 260 11.82 -11.37 2.02
C GLN A 260 13.32 -11.37 1.77
N SER A 261 13.97 -10.23 1.97
CA SER A 261 15.42 -10.24 2.14
C SER A 261 15.75 -10.42 3.63
N LYS A 262 16.08 -11.64 4.06
CA LYS A 262 16.68 -11.84 5.38
C LYS A 262 18.15 -11.38 5.31
N GLY A 263 18.49 -10.39 6.13
CA GLY A 263 19.82 -9.78 6.19
C GLY A 263 20.95 -10.77 6.54
N LEU A 264 22.16 -10.23 6.73
CA LEU A 264 23.45 -10.94 6.84
C LEU A 264 23.52 -12.28 7.61
N LYS A 265 22.62 -12.51 8.56
CA LYS A 265 22.59 -13.74 9.37
C LYS A 265 22.19 -14.98 8.55
N ASP A 266 21.27 -14.85 7.59
CA ASP A 266 20.67 -16.02 6.91
C ASP A 266 21.15 -16.20 5.45
N LYS A 267 21.96 -15.28 4.93
CA LYS A 267 22.65 -15.34 3.62
C LYS A 267 21.76 -15.69 2.40
N ASN A 268 20.46 -15.44 2.46
CA ASN A 268 19.52 -15.78 1.39
C ASN A 268 18.50 -14.66 1.18
N VAL A 269 18.07 -14.47 -0.07
CA VAL A 269 16.82 -13.79 -0.41
C VAL A 269 15.78 -14.87 -0.64
N VAL A 270 14.66 -14.78 0.06
CA VAL A 270 13.56 -15.73 -0.02
C VAL A 270 12.43 -15.05 -0.76
N VAL A 271 12.08 -15.59 -1.92
CA VAL A 271 10.90 -15.16 -2.68
C VAL A 271 9.84 -16.22 -2.46
N GLU A 272 8.78 -15.87 -1.74
CA GLU A 272 7.63 -16.76 -1.53
C GLU A 272 6.44 -16.21 -2.31
N ASN A 273 5.67 -17.09 -2.90
CA ASN A 273 4.37 -16.74 -3.46
C ASN A 273 3.31 -17.40 -2.55
N ILE A 274 2.16 -16.74 -2.39
CA ILE A 274 1.01 -17.20 -1.59
C ILE A 274 0.67 -18.68 -1.79
N ASN A 275 0.91 -19.22 -3.00
CA ASN A 275 0.66 -20.64 -3.29
C ASN A 275 1.74 -21.59 -2.71
N ASN A 276 2.44 -21.20 -1.63
CA ASN A 276 3.54 -21.93 -1.00
C ASN A 276 4.73 -22.26 -1.91
N SER A 277 4.88 -21.57 -3.05
CA SER A 277 6.08 -21.74 -3.87
C SER A 277 7.19 -20.82 -3.36
N LYS A 278 8.17 -21.41 -2.70
CA LYS A 278 9.37 -20.74 -2.19
C LYS A 278 10.52 -20.87 -3.18
N ILE A 279 11.12 -19.74 -3.56
CA ILE A 279 12.37 -19.64 -4.31
C ILE A 279 13.43 -19.07 -3.37
N ILE A 280 14.48 -19.84 -3.12
CA ILE A 280 15.59 -19.41 -2.27
C ILE A 280 16.73 -18.99 -3.19
N ILE A 281 17.14 -17.73 -3.08
CA ILE A 281 18.25 -17.14 -3.83
C ILE A 281 19.42 -16.91 -2.88
N PRO A 282 20.49 -17.73 -2.95
CA PRO A 282 21.62 -17.57 -2.06
C PRO A 282 22.42 -16.30 -2.37
N LEU A 283 22.71 -15.52 -1.33
CA LEU A 283 23.61 -14.37 -1.42
C LEU A 283 25.05 -14.82 -1.62
N LYS A 284 25.86 -13.98 -2.28
CA LYS A 284 27.27 -14.32 -2.50
C LYS A 284 28.04 -14.33 -1.18
N LYS A 285 29.00 -15.25 -1.08
CA LYS A 285 29.85 -15.40 0.11
C LYS A 285 30.63 -14.10 0.40
N GLY A 286 30.67 -13.72 1.67
CA GLY A 286 31.43 -12.55 2.15
C GLY A 286 30.70 -11.21 2.01
N ILE A 287 29.42 -11.21 1.66
CA ILE A 287 28.58 -10.02 1.57
C ILE A 287 28.53 -9.23 2.89
N TYR A 288 28.56 -7.90 2.77
CA TYR A 288 28.38 -6.95 3.88
C TYR A 288 26.95 -6.45 4.02
N ASN A 289 26.21 -6.36 2.92
CA ASN A 289 24.79 -6.01 2.95
C ASN A 289 24.10 -6.45 1.66
N ALA A 290 22.80 -6.74 1.71
CA ALA A 290 21.98 -7.00 0.55
C ALA A 290 20.66 -6.22 0.62
N CYS A 291 20.13 -5.86 -0.53
CA CYS A 291 18.77 -5.37 -0.68
C CYS A 291 18.21 -5.96 -1.97
N ALA A 292 17.03 -6.58 -1.90
CA ALA A 292 16.29 -6.96 -3.09
C ALA A 292 15.28 -5.85 -3.40
N ASN A 293 14.96 -5.64 -4.68
CA ASN A 293 13.74 -4.94 -4.99
C ASN A 293 12.55 -5.75 -4.44
N THR A 294 11.55 -5.09 -3.88
CA THR A 294 10.42 -5.74 -3.20
C THR A 294 9.39 -6.35 -4.15
N GLN A 295 9.66 -6.34 -5.47
CA GLN A 295 8.70 -6.69 -6.53
C GLN A 295 9.32 -7.60 -7.60
N ILE A 296 8.54 -8.56 -8.10
CA ILE A 296 8.86 -9.26 -9.35
C ILE A 296 8.40 -8.41 -10.52
N ASN A 297 9.30 -8.17 -11.47
CA ASN A 297 9.02 -7.41 -12.67
C ASN A 297 8.74 -8.36 -13.83
N SER A 298 7.57 -8.24 -14.47
CA SER A 298 7.23 -9.10 -15.60
C SER A 298 7.66 -8.45 -16.92
N ILE A 299 8.52 -9.14 -17.68
CA ILE A 299 8.94 -8.76 -19.03
C ILE A 299 8.72 -9.97 -19.94
N ASP A 300 7.96 -9.78 -21.01
CA ASP A 300 7.58 -10.85 -21.96
C ASP A 300 6.96 -12.10 -21.29
N GLY A 301 6.28 -11.94 -20.15
CA GLY A 301 5.69 -13.04 -19.39
C GLY A 301 6.67 -13.79 -18.46
N HIS A 302 7.93 -13.36 -18.40
CA HIS A 302 8.93 -13.87 -17.47
C HIS A 302 9.08 -12.94 -16.26
N GLY A 303 9.21 -13.50 -15.06
CA GLY A 303 9.42 -12.72 -13.84
C GLY A 303 10.91 -12.44 -13.59
N TYR A 304 11.24 -11.22 -13.19
CA TYR A 304 12.63 -10.81 -12.91
C TYR A 304 12.75 -10.14 -11.54
N LEU A 305 13.89 -10.36 -10.89
CA LEU A 305 14.25 -9.79 -9.59
C LEU A 305 15.64 -9.16 -9.64
N ALA A 306 15.77 -7.99 -9.04
CA ALA A 306 17.03 -7.28 -8.84
C ALA A 306 17.49 -7.40 -7.38
N ILE A 307 18.70 -7.92 -7.17
CA ILE A 307 19.32 -8.01 -5.84
C ILE A 307 20.62 -7.22 -5.85
N PHE A 308 20.67 -6.15 -5.05
CA PHE A 308 21.88 -5.38 -4.77
C PHE A 308 22.64 -6.06 -3.63
N GLN A 309 23.94 -6.29 -3.83
CA GLN A 309 24.82 -6.91 -2.85
C GLN A 309 26.11 -6.10 -2.71
N LYS A 310 26.39 -5.64 -1.50
CA LYS A 310 27.65 -4.99 -1.13
C LYS A 310 28.67 -6.06 -0.76
N LEU A 311 29.70 -6.22 -1.58
CA LEU A 311 30.74 -7.25 -1.44
C LEU A 311 32.11 -6.62 -1.18
N PRO A 312 33.06 -7.32 -0.55
CA PRO A 312 34.44 -6.87 -0.44
C PRO A 312 35.05 -6.64 -1.82
N SER A 313 35.77 -5.53 -2.01
CA SER A 313 36.52 -5.28 -3.24
C SER A 313 37.60 -6.35 -3.43
N LYS A 314 37.79 -6.86 -4.65
CA LYS A 314 38.90 -7.80 -4.92
C LYS A 314 40.23 -7.02 -4.97
N PRO A 315 41.24 -7.39 -4.17
CA PRO A 315 42.55 -6.75 -4.22
C PRO A 315 43.35 -7.32 -5.41
N ARG A 316 43.02 -6.93 -6.65
CA ARG A 316 43.91 -7.16 -7.81
C ARG A 316 43.78 -6.02 -8.83
N GLY A 317 44.86 -5.25 -8.96
CA GLY A 317 45.07 -4.26 -10.03
C GLY A 317 45.33 -2.86 -9.47
N SER A 318 46.51 -2.33 -9.76
CA SER A 318 47.12 -1.09 -9.28
C SER A 318 46.44 0.22 -9.72
N LYS A 319 45.11 0.32 -9.69
CA LYS A 319 44.39 1.58 -9.92
C LYS A 319 43.23 1.75 -8.94
N GLY A 320 43.54 2.38 -7.80
CA GLY A 320 42.57 2.98 -6.88
C GLY A 320 42.09 2.06 -5.76
N ARG A 321 42.80 2.04 -4.63
CA ARG A 321 42.17 1.72 -3.35
C ARG A 321 41.23 2.86 -3.00
N CYS A 322 39.93 2.60 -2.94
CA CYS A 322 39.03 3.51 -2.24
C CYS A 322 38.93 3.09 -0.79
N SER A 323 38.83 4.09 0.09
CA SER A 323 38.71 3.96 1.53
C SER A 323 37.55 3.08 2.03
N GLY A 324 36.65 2.63 1.15
CA GLY A 324 35.46 1.84 1.50
C GLY A 324 35.59 0.31 1.46
N ASN A 325 36.68 -0.27 0.92
CA ASN A 325 36.93 -1.74 0.82
C ASN A 325 35.77 -2.60 0.26
N ALA A 326 34.78 -2.01 -0.41
CA ALA A 326 33.59 -2.68 -0.86
C ALA A 326 33.10 -2.18 -2.23
N GLU A 327 32.46 -3.08 -2.97
CA GLU A 327 31.78 -2.83 -4.24
C GLU A 327 30.30 -3.19 -4.11
N THR A 328 29.43 -2.42 -4.75
CA THR A 328 28.01 -2.74 -4.86
C THR A 328 27.74 -3.38 -6.21
N TRP A 329 27.20 -4.59 -6.18
CA TRP A 329 26.88 -5.39 -7.35
C TRP A 329 25.36 -5.58 -7.46
N LEU A 330 24.80 -5.28 -8.62
CA LEU A 330 23.41 -5.58 -8.97
C LEU A 330 23.36 -6.92 -9.69
N TYR A 331 22.61 -7.87 -9.13
CA TYR A 331 22.33 -9.17 -9.71
C TYR A 331 20.91 -9.18 -10.25
N ILE A 332 20.75 -9.62 -11.49
CA ILE A 332 19.43 -9.82 -12.10
C ILE A 332 19.15 -11.31 -12.16
N TYR A 333 18.02 -11.73 -11.59
CA TYR A 333 17.54 -13.08 -11.62
C TYR A 333 16.28 -13.16 -12.46
N GLU A 334 16.23 -14.13 -13.36
CA GLU A 334 14.99 -14.61 -13.98
C GLU A 334 14.38 -15.67 -13.06
N LEU A 335 13.10 -15.55 -12.79
CA LEU A 335 12.34 -16.42 -11.91
C LEU A 335 11.51 -17.39 -12.75
N SER A 336 11.62 -18.66 -12.39
CA SER A 336 10.88 -19.78 -12.98
C SER A 336 10.29 -20.61 -11.84
N ASN A 337 9.35 -21.51 -12.14
CA ASN A 337 8.69 -22.33 -11.12
C ASN A 337 9.71 -22.98 -10.16
N LYS A 338 9.76 -22.48 -8.92
CA LYS A 338 10.64 -22.91 -7.81
C LYS A 338 12.16 -22.68 -8.01
N LYS A 339 12.59 -21.96 -9.05
CA LYS A 339 14.02 -21.71 -9.32
C LYS A 339 14.29 -20.28 -9.77
N ALA A 340 15.41 -19.73 -9.33
CA ALA A 340 15.96 -18.47 -9.84
C ALA A 340 17.22 -18.75 -10.67
N LYS A 341 17.36 -18.07 -11.79
CA LYS A 341 18.52 -18.11 -12.67
C LYS A 341 19.15 -16.73 -12.72
N GLU A 342 20.40 -16.60 -12.28
CA GLU A 342 21.16 -15.36 -12.47
C GLU A 342 21.40 -15.16 -13.98
N ILE A 343 20.84 -14.09 -14.55
CA ILE A 343 21.01 -13.75 -15.97
C ILE A 343 22.06 -12.66 -16.17
N ASN A 344 22.32 -11.83 -15.14
CA ASN A 344 23.35 -10.81 -15.22
C ASN A 344 23.88 -10.36 -13.86
N LYS A 345 25.07 -9.75 -13.90
CA LYS A 345 25.77 -9.13 -12.78
C LYS A 345 26.42 -7.82 -13.24
N ILE A 346 26.05 -6.71 -12.60
CA ILE A 346 26.47 -5.36 -12.96
C ILE A 346 27.18 -4.71 -11.77
N LEU A 347 28.36 -4.13 -12.01
CA LEU A 347 29.03 -3.28 -11.02
C LEU A 347 28.38 -1.90 -11.03
N VAL A 348 27.62 -1.60 -9.99
CA VAL A 348 26.89 -0.33 -9.83
C VAL A 348 27.59 0.61 -8.84
N GLY A 349 28.27 0.09 -7.82
CA GLY A 349 29.00 0.91 -6.85
C GLY A 349 30.48 0.53 -6.79
N SER A 350 31.38 1.48 -7.02
CA SER A 350 32.83 1.32 -6.86
C SER A 350 33.51 2.70 -6.70
N CYS A 351 34.85 2.71 -6.61
CA CYS A 351 35.67 3.92 -6.66
C CYS A 351 35.29 4.95 -7.73
N ASN A 352 34.91 4.47 -8.92
CA ASN A 352 34.67 5.31 -10.10
C ASN A 352 33.18 5.35 -10.48
N LYS A 353 32.29 4.79 -9.64
CA LYS A 353 30.85 4.69 -9.90
C LYS A 353 30.08 4.86 -8.60
N GLY A 354 29.35 5.97 -8.46
CA GLY A 354 28.62 6.30 -7.23
C GLY A 354 27.17 5.82 -7.29
N PHE A 355 26.88 4.57 -6.89
CA PHE A 355 25.51 4.12 -6.63
C PHE A 355 25.25 4.01 -5.11
N SER A 356 24.36 4.84 -4.60
CA SER A 356 23.92 4.78 -3.20
C SER A 356 22.71 3.86 -3.09
N MET A 357 22.75 2.89 -2.18
CA MET A 357 21.58 2.02 -1.93
C MET A 357 20.46 2.76 -1.17
N LYS A 358 20.71 3.95 -0.61
CA LYS A 358 19.69 4.75 0.11
C LYS A 358 18.63 5.37 -0.82
N SER A 359 18.87 5.42 -2.12
CA SER A 359 17.91 5.92 -3.12
C SER A 359 16.84 4.89 -3.49
N LEU A 360 17.08 3.60 -3.22
CA LEU A 360 16.07 2.55 -3.39
C LEU A 360 14.89 2.72 -2.42
N SER A 361 15.04 3.57 -1.40
CA SER A 361 14.04 3.83 -0.37
C SER A 361 13.52 5.27 -0.32
N ASN A 362 13.98 6.21 -1.17
CA ASN A 362 13.48 7.61 -1.20
C ASN A 362 13.86 8.38 -2.49
N ASN A 363 12.89 9.14 -3.04
CA ASN A 363 13.03 10.10 -4.15
C ASN A 363 13.78 11.38 -3.70
N MET A 364 15.11 11.32 -3.56
CA MET A 364 15.95 12.51 -3.43
C MET A 364 16.75 12.73 -4.72
N ASN A 365 16.69 13.95 -5.26
CA ASN A 365 17.32 14.36 -6.52
C ASN A 365 18.87 14.27 -6.53
N ASP A 366 19.50 14.05 -5.37
CA ASP A 366 20.96 14.03 -5.21
C ASP A 366 21.57 12.61 -5.20
N TYR A 367 20.84 11.55 -5.57
CA TYR A 367 21.34 10.17 -5.56
C TYR A 367 20.97 9.37 -6.81
N SER A 368 21.79 8.35 -7.15
CA SER A 368 21.53 7.41 -8.25
C SER A 368 20.20 6.69 -8.05
N SER A 369 19.34 6.55 -9.05
CA SER A 369 18.06 5.82 -8.92
C SER A 369 18.00 4.57 -9.82
N PHE A 370 17.11 3.65 -9.48
CA PHE A 370 16.88 2.40 -10.21
C PHE A 370 15.37 2.20 -10.39
N SER A 371 14.93 1.98 -11.62
CA SER A 371 13.52 1.77 -11.95
C SER A 371 13.36 0.74 -13.06
N TRP A 372 12.32 -0.07 -12.98
CA TRP A 372 11.96 -1.02 -14.04
C TRP A 372 11.02 -0.37 -15.07
N ASN A 373 11.07 -0.84 -16.31
CA ASN A 373 10.15 -0.50 -17.38
C ASN A 373 9.71 -1.77 -18.13
N LYS A 374 8.80 -1.63 -19.12
CA LYS A 374 8.21 -2.76 -19.87
C LYS A 374 9.25 -3.67 -20.57
N SER A 375 10.46 -3.16 -20.80
CA SER A 375 11.50 -3.84 -21.57
C SER A 375 12.74 -4.18 -20.74
N GLY A 376 12.81 -3.80 -19.46
CA GLY A 376 14.02 -3.91 -18.65
C GLY A 376 14.05 -2.90 -17.51
N PHE A 377 15.17 -2.20 -17.31
CA PHE A 377 15.33 -1.23 -16.23
C PHE A 377 16.29 -0.11 -16.59
N VAL A 378 16.18 1.00 -15.87
CA VAL A 378 17.03 2.19 -16.02
C VAL A 378 17.80 2.41 -14.71
N ILE A 379 19.07 2.75 -14.84
CA ILE A 379 19.86 3.29 -13.74
C ILE A 379 20.20 4.73 -14.07
N ASN A 380 19.68 5.66 -13.27
CA ASN A 380 20.15 7.04 -13.28
C ASN A 380 21.36 7.13 -12.36
N TRP A 381 22.47 7.64 -12.87
CA TRP A 381 23.73 7.70 -12.14
C TRP A 381 23.93 9.09 -11.55
N HIS A 382 24.22 9.14 -10.26
CA HIS A 382 24.73 10.34 -9.62
C HIS A 382 26.12 10.71 -10.15
N SER A 383 26.98 9.70 -10.34
CA SER A 383 28.29 9.89 -10.95
C SER A 383 28.77 8.61 -11.62
N LYS A 384 28.87 8.66 -12.96
CA LYS A 384 29.45 7.62 -13.79
C LYS A 384 30.12 8.26 -15.01
N LYS A 385 31.29 7.73 -15.37
CA LYS A 385 31.98 8.07 -16.62
C LYS A 385 32.10 6.85 -17.53
N ASP A 386 32.02 7.08 -18.84
CA ASP A 386 32.29 6.06 -19.85
C ASP A 386 33.80 5.77 -19.98
N LYS A 387 34.18 4.95 -20.98
CA LYS A 387 35.60 4.62 -21.22
C LYS A 387 36.42 5.81 -21.74
N GLN A 388 35.75 6.81 -22.29
CA GLN A 388 36.33 8.02 -22.87
C GLN A 388 36.34 9.19 -21.86
N GLY A 389 35.81 8.97 -20.65
CA GLY A 389 35.74 9.97 -19.58
C GLY A 389 34.54 10.91 -19.65
N LYS A 390 33.58 10.68 -20.56
CA LYS A 390 32.34 11.45 -20.66
C LYS A 390 31.36 11.04 -19.56
N GLU A 391 30.59 11.99 -19.05
CA GLU A 391 29.58 11.73 -18.04
C GLU A 391 28.41 10.94 -18.63
N VAL A 392 27.94 9.95 -17.88
CA VAL A 392 26.81 9.10 -18.25
C VAL A 392 25.69 9.38 -17.26
N ASN A 393 24.64 10.07 -17.71
CA ASN A 393 23.51 10.46 -16.87
C ASN A 393 22.67 9.25 -16.49
N HIS A 394 22.36 8.40 -17.47
CA HIS A 394 21.62 7.17 -17.24
C HIS A 394 22.07 6.04 -18.16
N THR A 395 21.79 4.80 -17.72
CA THR A 395 21.98 3.59 -18.53
C THR A 395 20.67 2.85 -18.64
N ASN A 396 20.25 2.60 -19.87
CA ASN A 396 19.13 1.75 -20.20
C ASN A 396 19.60 0.31 -20.31
N TYR A 397 18.97 -0.58 -19.55
CA TYR A 397 19.17 -2.01 -19.65
C TYR A 397 17.90 -2.64 -20.21
N VAL A 398 18.03 -3.34 -21.32
CA VAL A 398 16.91 -3.95 -22.03
C VAL A 398 17.06 -5.47 -21.97
N ILE A 399 16.03 -6.16 -21.52
CA ILE A 399 15.98 -7.63 -21.48
C ILE A 399 15.25 -8.09 -22.74
N LYS A 400 15.96 -8.83 -23.60
CA LYS A 400 15.36 -9.49 -24.78
C LYS A 400 15.72 -10.96 -24.74
N LYS A 401 14.71 -11.83 -24.73
CA LYS A 401 14.89 -13.30 -24.70
C LYS A 401 15.84 -13.76 -23.58
N GLY A 402 15.72 -13.16 -22.39
CA GLY A 402 16.57 -13.47 -21.22
C GLY A 402 18.01 -12.94 -21.29
N VAL A 403 18.37 -12.16 -22.32
CA VAL A 403 19.68 -11.51 -22.45
C VAL A 403 19.55 -10.03 -22.11
N LEU A 404 20.44 -9.56 -21.23
CA LEU A 404 20.52 -8.15 -20.87
C LEU A 404 21.41 -7.39 -21.85
N MET A 405 20.80 -6.48 -22.61
CA MET A 405 21.48 -5.48 -23.43
C MET A 405 21.63 -4.20 -22.62
N LYS A 406 22.67 -3.42 -22.91
CA LYS A 406 22.93 -2.14 -22.25
C LYS A 406 23.12 -1.03 -23.28
N GLU A 407 22.64 0.16 -22.95
CA GLU A 407 22.82 1.38 -23.71
C GLU A 407 23.10 2.52 -22.73
N ASP A 408 24.30 3.10 -22.83
CA ASP A 408 24.67 4.28 -22.04
C ASP A 408 24.20 5.53 -22.79
N VAL A 409 23.44 6.39 -22.11
CA VAL A 409 22.98 7.67 -22.68
C VAL A 409 23.86 8.78 -22.14
N ILE A 410 24.49 9.50 -23.07
CA ILE A 410 25.39 10.62 -22.83
C ILE A 410 24.67 11.85 -23.38
N GLU A 411 24.35 12.83 -22.53
CA GLU A 411 23.87 14.11 -23.05
C GLU A 411 25.01 14.79 -23.83
N ALA A 412 24.71 15.24 -25.04
CA ALA A 412 25.58 16.18 -25.73
C ALA A 412 25.60 17.45 -24.90
N ASN A 413 26.79 17.91 -24.50
CA ASN A 413 27.00 19.16 -23.79
C ASN A 413 26.06 20.25 -24.36
N GLY A 414 25.05 20.63 -23.58
CA GLY A 414 24.42 21.93 -23.77
C GLY A 414 25.50 22.98 -23.57
N GLU A 415 25.84 23.69 -24.64
CA GLU A 415 26.40 25.03 -24.50
C GLU A 415 25.47 25.80 -23.54
N LYS A 416 26.08 26.35 -22.49
CA LYS A 416 25.39 27.16 -21.48
C LYS A 416 24.72 28.38 -22.08
#